data_AF-A0AAV5WMY2-F1
#
_entry.id   AF-A0AAV5WMY2-F1
#
_cell.length_a   1.000
_cell.length_b   1.000
_cell.length_c   1.000
_cell.angle_alpha   90.00
_cell.angle_beta   90.00
_cell.angle_gamma   90.00
#
_symmetry.space_group_name_H-M   'P 1'
#
loop_
_entity.id
_entity.type
_entity.pdbx_description
1 polymer ?
#
loop_
_entity_poly.entity_id
_entity_poly.type
_entity_poly.pdbx_seq_one_letter_code
_entity_poly.pdbx_strand_id
1 'polypeptide(L)'
;SSMWDHFTKDETTKKATCNLRTSSFCYEKRGSTSNLWRHKESKHSDALEVSKKDFDELCEKITRLVIVDNAAFRIVERPEFQALFPPSTRLPTRYHLSKVVMPSMVKKLRNTITEILTGKRVTLCMDQWTSKGGRVTLNCFNEHYPNIKEMALKMLPIPVTSVSAERVFSAA
;
A
#
# COMPACT_ATOMS: atom_id res chain seq x y z
N SER A 1 -3.93 -11.18 28.33
CA SER A 1 -4.31 -11.84 27.06
C SER A 1 -3.92 -13.30 27.11
N SER A 2 -4.83 -14.18 26.71
CA SER A 2 -4.56 -15.61 26.61
C SER A 2 -3.71 -15.85 25.37
N MET A 3 -2.75 -16.77 25.43
CA MET A 3 -1.92 -17.16 24.28
C MET A 3 -2.76 -17.49 23.04
N TRP A 4 -3.95 -18.08 23.22
CA TRP A 4 -4.85 -18.50 22.14
C TRP A 4 -5.57 -17.35 21.43
N ASP A 5 -5.53 -16.12 21.94
CA ASP A 5 -6.10 -14.96 21.24
C ASP A 5 -5.32 -14.65 19.94
N HIS A 6 -4.08 -15.13 19.84
CA HIS A 6 -3.17 -14.85 18.71
C HIS A 6 -2.93 -16.05 17.79
N PHE A 7 -3.45 -17.23 18.13
CA PHE A 7 -3.23 -18.47 17.38
C PHE A 7 -4.53 -19.25 17.16
N THR A 8 -4.74 -19.69 15.93
CA THR A 8 -5.83 -20.61 15.58
C THR A 8 -5.35 -22.05 15.79
N LYS A 9 -6.14 -22.85 16.51
CA LYS A 9 -5.86 -24.27 16.73
C LYS A 9 -6.41 -25.11 15.58
N ASP A 10 -5.60 -26.06 15.12
CA ASP A 10 -6.07 -27.20 14.35
C ASP A 10 -5.96 -28.46 15.25
N GLU A 11 -7.13 -28.95 15.68
CA GLU A 11 -7.26 -30.11 16.56
C GLU A 11 -6.91 -31.42 15.85
N THR A 12 -7.07 -31.46 14.53
CA THR A 12 -6.81 -32.64 13.68
C THR A 12 -5.30 -32.88 13.55
N THR A 13 -4.54 -31.81 13.31
CA THR A 13 -3.08 -31.89 13.10
C THR A 13 -2.27 -31.57 14.35
N LYS A 14 -2.94 -31.16 15.44
CA LYS A 14 -2.30 -30.82 16.73
C LYS A 14 -1.26 -29.72 16.59
N LYS A 15 -1.56 -28.78 15.69
CA LYS A 15 -0.75 -27.61 15.34
C LYS A 15 -1.56 -26.34 15.58
N ALA A 16 -0.85 -25.27 15.89
CA ALA A 16 -1.41 -23.93 16.03
C ALA A 16 -0.79 -23.03 14.97
N THR A 17 -1.62 -22.28 14.26
CA THR A 17 -1.20 -21.31 13.25
C THR A 17 -1.30 -19.89 13.81
N CYS A 18 -0.31 -19.06 13.55
CA CYS A 18 -0.34 -17.66 13.97
C CYS A 18 -1.38 -16.89 13.14
N ASN A 19 -2.21 -16.06 13.77
CA ASN A 19 -3.26 -15.31 13.06
C ASN A 19 -2.69 -14.17 12.20
N LEU A 20 -1.45 -13.75 12.46
CA LEU A 20 -0.76 -12.68 11.75
C LEU A 20 0.20 -13.18 10.67
N ARG A 21 0.50 -14.49 10.65
CA ARG A 21 1.42 -15.12 9.69
C ARG A 21 1.07 -16.58 9.46
N THR A 22 1.31 -17.08 8.25
CA THR A 22 1.06 -18.47 7.84
C THR A 22 1.97 -19.53 8.50
N SER A 23 2.71 -19.20 9.56
CA SER A 23 3.59 -20.13 10.27
C SER A 23 2.79 -21.04 11.22
N SER A 24 2.95 -22.36 11.06
CA SER A 24 2.34 -23.39 11.91
C SER A 24 3.34 -23.98 12.93
N PHE A 25 2.90 -24.17 14.17
CA PHE A 25 3.71 -24.71 15.27
C PHE A 25 3.01 -25.89 15.94
N CYS A 26 3.73 -27.00 16.17
CA CYS A 26 3.19 -28.11 16.97
C CYS A 26 3.19 -27.74 18.45
N TYR A 27 2.09 -28.02 19.17
CA TYR A 27 1.99 -27.76 20.62
C TYR A 27 1.91 -29.04 21.48
N GLU A 28 1.71 -30.21 20.87
CA GLU A 28 1.42 -31.43 21.65
C GLU A 28 2.66 -32.28 22.00
N LYS A 29 3.69 -32.35 21.14
CA LYS A 29 4.85 -33.25 21.36
C LYS A 29 5.61 -33.06 22.68
N ARG A 30 5.40 -31.96 23.40
CA ARG A 30 6.00 -31.67 24.73
C ARG A 30 5.03 -31.05 25.74
N GLY A 31 3.73 -31.01 25.44
CA GLY A 31 2.69 -30.43 26.32
C GLY A 31 2.91 -28.95 26.71
N SER A 32 3.81 -28.24 26.03
CA SER A 32 4.26 -26.90 26.39
C SER A 32 4.04 -25.92 25.24
N THR A 33 3.65 -24.70 25.61
CA THR A 33 3.33 -23.60 24.70
C THR A 33 4.44 -22.55 24.66
N SER A 34 5.59 -22.84 25.25
CA SER A 34 6.75 -21.94 25.29
C SER A 34 7.27 -21.58 23.90
N ASN A 35 7.09 -22.45 22.90
CA ASN A 35 7.45 -22.14 21.52
C ASN A 35 6.56 -21.05 20.89
N LEU A 36 5.27 -21.03 21.22
CA LEU A 36 4.29 -20.03 20.79
C LEU A 36 4.56 -18.69 21.48
N TRP A 37 4.85 -18.71 22.79
CA TRP A 37 5.28 -17.52 23.54
C TRP A 37 6.58 -16.94 22.99
N ARG A 38 7.60 -17.78 22.75
CA ARG A 38 8.86 -17.32 22.15
C ARG A 38 8.66 -16.75 20.74
N HIS A 39 7.76 -17.33 19.94
CA HIS A 39 7.39 -16.75 18.64
C HIS A 39 6.74 -15.38 18.82
N LYS A 40 5.76 -15.28 19.73
CA LYS A 40 5.07 -14.03 20.04
C LYS A 40 6.05 -12.96 20.51
N GLU A 41 6.87 -13.21 21.52
CA GLU A 41 7.80 -12.22 22.04
C GLU A 41 8.89 -11.82 21.04
N SER A 42 9.39 -12.76 20.23
CA SER A 42 10.46 -12.45 19.27
C SER A 42 9.98 -11.82 17.96
N LYS A 43 8.73 -12.05 17.55
CA LYS A 43 8.19 -11.61 16.24
C LYS A 43 6.99 -10.68 16.34
N HIS A 44 6.38 -10.60 17.50
CA HIS A 44 5.13 -9.89 17.83
C HIS A 44 5.22 -9.29 19.25
N SER A 45 6.37 -8.73 19.64
CA SER A 45 6.40 -7.91 20.85
C SER A 45 5.67 -6.61 20.57
N ASP A 46 4.92 -6.11 21.56
CA ASP A 46 4.11 -4.90 21.42
C ASP A 46 4.95 -3.71 20.92
N ALA A 47 6.21 -3.60 21.35
CA ALA A 47 7.15 -2.59 20.87
C ALA A 47 7.53 -2.73 19.37
N LEU A 48 7.65 -3.96 18.86
CA LEU A 48 7.92 -4.21 17.43
C LEU A 48 6.69 -3.94 16.56
N GLU A 49 5.49 -4.23 17.06
CA GLU A 49 4.24 -3.96 16.35
C GLU A 49 3.94 -2.46 16.28
N VAL A 50 4.18 -1.72 17.36
CA VAL A 50 4.13 -0.24 17.37
C VAL A 50 5.15 0.35 16.40
N SER A 51 6.42 -0.08 16.47
CA SER A 51 7.47 0.40 15.56
C SER A 51 7.15 0.14 14.08
N LYS A 52 6.51 -1.00 13.78
CA LYS A 52 6.09 -1.31 12.41
C LYS A 52 4.93 -0.42 11.95
N LYS A 53 3.93 -0.21 12.82
CA LYS A 53 2.78 0.65 12.51
C LYS A 53 3.21 2.10 12.25
N ASP A 54 4.14 2.61 13.06
CA ASP A 54 4.69 3.96 12.89
C ASP A 54 5.44 4.10 11.56
N PHE A 55 6.21 3.08 11.18
CA PHE A 55 6.90 3.03 9.89
C PHE A 55 5.91 2.97 8.72
N ASP A 56 4.87 2.15 8.82
CA ASP A 56 3.85 2.02 7.78
C ASP A 56 3.08 3.35 7.60
N GLU A 57 2.76 4.05 8.69
CA GLU A 57 2.14 5.38 8.65
C GLU A 57 3.05 6.44 8.00
N LEU A 58 4.34 6.45 8.37
CA LEU A 58 5.33 7.32 7.75
C LEU A 58 5.44 7.07 6.24
N CYS A 59 5.47 5.79 5.84
CA CYS A 59 5.52 5.40 4.43
C CYS A 59 4.30 5.89 3.65
N GLU A 60 3.10 5.79 4.24
CA GLU A 60 1.89 6.29 3.61
C GLU A 60 1.93 7.81 3.42
N LYS A 61 2.35 8.57 4.45
CA LYS A 61 2.47 10.04 4.37
C LYS A 61 3.48 10.48 3.31
N ILE A 62 4.66 9.86 3.26
CA ILE A 62 5.68 10.16 2.26
C ILE A 62 5.17 9.81 0.86
N THR A 63 4.49 8.67 0.70
CA THR A 63 3.91 8.27 -0.60
C THR A 63 2.85 9.27 -1.07
N ARG A 64 2.01 9.79 -0.16
CA ARG A 64 1.04 10.84 -0.50
C ARG A 64 1.72 12.12 -0.98
N LEU A 65 2.79 12.56 -0.32
CA LEU A 65 3.59 13.71 -0.78
C LEU A 65 4.09 13.50 -2.22
N VAL A 66 4.69 12.34 -2.48
CA VAL A 66 5.19 11.98 -3.81
C VAL A 66 4.07 11.98 -4.87
N ILE A 67 2.88 11.49 -4.51
CA ILE A 67 1.72 11.46 -5.42
C ILE A 67 1.21 12.88 -5.70
N VAL A 68 0.97 13.69 -4.66
CA VAL A 68 0.38 15.04 -4.80
C VAL A 68 1.28 15.96 -5.61
N ASP A 69 2.59 15.91 -5.35
CA ASP A 69 3.56 16.75 -6.04
C ASP A 69 4.05 16.15 -7.36
N ASN A 70 3.57 14.96 -7.72
CA ASN A 70 4.08 14.16 -8.84
C ASN A 70 5.62 14.06 -8.84
N ALA A 71 6.19 13.88 -7.66
CA ALA A 71 7.64 13.82 -7.48
C ALA A 71 8.18 12.45 -7.89
N ALA A 72 9.47 12.37 -8.19
CA ALA A 72 10.13 11.08 -8.35
C ALA A 72 10.29 10.41 -6.97
N PHE A 73 10.01 9.10 -6.88
CA PHE A 73 10.25 8.30 -5.65
C PHE A 73 11.68 8.38 -5.11
N ARG A 74 12.65 8.77 -5.95
CA ARG A 74 14.06 8.99 -5.56
C ARG A 74 14.22 10.11 -4.52
N ILE A 75 13.21 10.96 -4.33
CA ILE A 75 13.26 12.04 -3.34
C ILE A 75 13.65 11.55 -1.93
N VAL A 76 13.24 10.34 -1.54
CA VAL A 76 13.51 9.77 -0.22
C VAL A 76 14.97 9.37 0.00
N GLU A 77 15.73 9.24 -1.08
CA GLU A 77 17.15 8.86 -1.05
C GLU A 77 18.06 10.10 -1.11
N ARG A 78 17.48 11.29 -1.23
CA ARG A 78 18.25 12.53 -1.27
C ARG A 78 18.74 12.91 0.13
N PRO A 79 20.01 13.34 0.29
CA PRO A 79 20.55 13.77 1.58
C PRO A 79 19.73 14.89 2.22
N GLU A 80 19.25 15.84 1.42
CA GLU A 80 18.49 17.00 1.91
C GLU A 80 17.12 16.58 2.45
N PHE A 81 16.52 15.53 1.86
CA PHE A 81 15.28 14.96 2.36
C PHE A 81 15.51 14.18 3.66
N GLN A 82 16.60 13.41 3.73
CA GLN A 82 16.95 12.65 4.93
C GLN A 82 17.28 13.56 6.13
N ALA A 83 17.89 14.72 5.87
CA ALA A 83 18.19 15.73 6.89
C ALA A 83 16.95 16.35 7.56
N LEU A 84 15.75 16.21 6.98
CA LEU A 84 14.50 16.66 7.60
C LEU A 84 14.06 15.78 8.77
N PHE A 85 14.64 14.59 8.90
CA PHE A 85 14.27 13.62 9.92
C PHE A 85 15.39 13.45 10.94
N PRO A 86 15.06 13.14 12.20
CA PRO A 86 16.06 12.77 13.19
C PRO A 86 16.93 11.60 12.69
N PRO A 87 18.24 11.55 12.98
CA PRO A 87 19.16 10.55 12.45
C PRO A 87 18.79 9.09 12.78
N SER A 88 18.04 8.87 13.86
CA SER A 88 17.56 7.55 14.28
C SER A 88 16.31 7.08 13.52
N THR A 89 15.72 7.92 12.67
CA THR A 89 14.48 7.61 11.96
C THR A 89 14.77 6.62 10.84
N ARG A 90 14.06 5.49 10.85
CA ARG A 90 14.09 4.55 9.74
C ARG A 90 13.25 5.09 8.59
N LEU A 91 13.91 5.54 7.52
CA LEU A 91 13.24 6.01 6.31
C LEU A 91 13.01 4.88 5.29
N PRO A 92 11.94 4.96 4.49
CA PRO A 92 11.70 4.01 3.42
C PRO A 92 12.67 4.21 2.26
N THR A 93 12.95 3.14 1.54
CA THR A 93 13.70 3.20 0.28
C THR A 93 12.77 3.50 -0.89
N ARG A 94 13.33 4.00 -2.00
CA ARG A 94 12.59 4.16 -3.26
C ARG A 94 11.91 2.86 -3.68
N TYR A 95 12.60 1.73 -3.53
CA TYR A 95 12.07 0.42 -3.88
C TYR A 95 10.84 0.08 -3.03
N HIS A 96 10.92 0.30 -1.71
CA HIS A 96 9.81 0.01 -0.81
C HIS A 96 8.57 0.83 -1.18
N LEU A 97 8.73 2.13 -1.41
CA LEU A 97 7.61 2.98 -1.82
C LEU A 97 7.02 2.56 -3.17
N SER A 98 7.86 2.35 -4.18
CA SER A 98 7.39 2.06 -5.54
C SER A 98 6.82 0.65 -5.73
N LYS A 99 7.36 -0.36 -5.05
CA LYS A 99 6.99 -1.77 -5.25
C LYS A 99 6.08 -2.34 -4.18
N VAL A 100 5.96 -1.71 -3.01
CA VAL A 100 5.16 -2.22 -1.91
C VAL A 100 4.04 -1.26 -1.55
N VAL A 101 4.38 -0.02 -1.18
CA VAL A 101 3.41 0.94 -0.63
C VAL A 101 2.47 1.46 -1.71
N MET A 102 3.00 1.92 -2.84
CA MET A 102 2.20 2.48 -3.93
C MET A 102 1.19 1.47 -4.51
N PRO A 103 1.57 0.22 -4.87
CA PRO A 103 0.59 -0.76 -5.34
C PRO A 103 -0.49 -1.08 -4.31
N SER A 104 -0.13 -1.13 -3.02
CA SER A 104 -1.09 -1.35 -1.93
C SER A 104 -2.11 -0.22 -1.84
N MET A 105 -1.66 1.04 -1.91
CA MET A 105 -2.55 2.21 -1.89
C MET A 105 -3.47 2.25 -3.11
N VAL A 106 -2.95 1.97 -4.31
CA VAL A 106 -3.76 1.90 -5.53
C VAL A 106 -4.81 0.79 -5.43
N LYS A 107 -4.46 -0.37 -4.88
CA LYS A 107 -5.40 -1.48 -4.66
C LYS A 107 -6.52 -1.06 -3.70
N LYS A 108 -6.19 -0.41 -2.59
CA LYS A 108 -7.18 0.13 -1.64
C LYS A 108 -8.13 1.10 -2.34
N LEU A 109 -7.58 2.07 -3.08
CA LEU A 109 -8.37 3.05 -3.83
C LEU A 109 -9.31 2.39 -4.85
N ARG A 110 -8.81 1.40 -5.62
CA ARG A 110 -9.61 0.64 -6.59
C ARG A 110 -10.75 -0.12 -5.91
N ASN A 111 -10.50 -0.72 -4.75
CA ASN A 111 -11.54 -1.42 -4.00
C ASN A 111 -12.62 -0.43 -3.53
N THR A 112 -12.23 0.70 -2.95
CA THR A 112 -13.18 1.74 -2.53
C THR A 112 -14.00 2.29 -3.69
N ILE A 113 -13.36 2.56 -4.85
CA ILE A 113 -14.07 2.99 -6.05
C ILE A 113 -15.04 1.90 -6.53
N THR A 114 -14.60 0.64 -6.59
CA THR A 114 -15.46 -0.49 -6.97
C THR A 114 -16.67 -0.59 -6.06
N GLU A 115 -16.50 -0.48 -4.74
CA GLU A 115 -17.60 -0.48 -3.77
C GLU A 115 -18.57 0.68 -4.01
N ILE A 116 -18.05 1.90 -4.24
CA ILE A 116 -18.87 3.07 -4.52
C ILE A 116 -19.68 2.93 -5.81
N LEU A 117 -19.11 2.31 -6.84
CA LEU A 117 -19.73 2.17 -8.16
C LEU A 117 -20.60 0.91 -8.27
N THR A 118 -20.50 -0.02 -7.32
CA THR A 118 -21.30 -1.25 -7.32
C THR A 118 -22.79 -0.90 -7.29
N GLY A 119 -23.54 -1.39 -8.28
CA GLY A 119 -24.98 -1.14 -8.41
C GLY A 119 -25.35 0.23 -8.99
N LYS A 120 -24.37 1.04 -9.41
CA LYS A 120 -24.62 2.33 -10.07
C LYS A 120 -24.46 2.23 -11.58
N ARG A 121 -25.24 3.05 -12.31
CA ARG A 121 -25.09 3.19 -13.77
C ARG A 121 -24.01 4.23 -14.07
N VAL A 122 -22.83 3.77 -14.43
CA VAL A 122 -21.71 4.62 -14.82
C VAL A 122 -21.74 4.90 -16.31
N THR A 123 -21.35 6.11 -16.72
CA THR A 123 -21.09 6.44 -18.13
C THR A 123 -19.60 6.74 -18.28
N LEU A 124 -18.99 6.23 -19.35
CA LEU A 124 -17.58 6.42 -19.66
C LEU A 124 -17.45 7.45 -20.77
N CYS A 125 -16.82 8.59 -20.50
CA CYS A 125 -16.42 9.52 -21.55
C CYS A 125 -14.94 9.29 -21.84
N MET A 126 -14.62 8.90 -23.07
CA MET A 126 -13.23 8.79 -23.52
C MET A 126 -12.93 10.01 -24.37
N ASP A 127 -12.00 10.85 -23.93
CA ASP A 127 -11.46 11.91 -24.76
C ASP A 127 -10.08 11.49 -25.25
N GLN A 128 -9.97 11.30 -26.56
CA GLN A 128 -8.76 10.81 -27.19
C GLN A 128 -8.22 11.90 -28.13
N TRP A 129 -7.06 12.43 -27.78
CA TRP A 129 -6.30 13.30 -28.67
C TRP A 129 -4.93 12.69 -28.98
N THR A 130 -4.36 13.09 -30.11
CA THR A 130 -3.01 12.68 -30.53
C THR A 130 -2.14 13.92 -30.60
N SER A 131 -1.00 13.93 -29.92
CA SER A 131 0.01 14.98 -30.08
C SER A 131 1.07 14.54 -31.11
N LYS A 132 1.81 15.50 -31.68
CA LYS A 132 3.00 15.21 -32.49
C LYS A 132 4.09 14.63 -31.58
N GLY A 133 4.05 13.31 -31.35
CA GLY A 133 4.97 12.60 -30.45
C GLY A 133 4.43 11.28 -29.88
N GLY A 134 3.12 11.03 -29.98
CA GLY A 134 2.52 9.77 -29.55
C GLY A 134 1.03 9.88 -29.24
N ARG A 135 0.38 8.72 -29.07
CA ARG A 135 -1.02 8.65 -28.58
C ARG A 135 -1.01 8.78 -27.06
N VAL A 136 -1.56 9.87 -26.55
CA VAL A 136 -1.86 10.03 -25.12
C VAL A 136 -3.37 9.88 -24.96
N THR A 137 -3.81 8.78 -24.36
CA THR A 137 -5.23 8.54 -24.08
C THR A 137 -5.51 8.94 -22.64
N LEU A 138 -6.36 9.95 -22.44
CA LEU A 138 -6.84 10.33 -21.12
C LEU A 138 -8.29 9.84 -20.95
N ASN A 139 -8.47 8.90 -20.01
CA ASN A 139 -9.79 8.37 -19.68
C ASN A 139 -10.37 9.20 -18.53
N CYS A 140 -11.46 9.92 -18.77
CA CYS A 140 -12.18 10.66 -17.73
C CYS A 140 -13.47 9.93 -17.34
N PHE A 141 -13.72 9.78 -16.04
CA PHE A 141 -14.93 9.16 -15.53
C PHE A 141 -16.03 10.22 -15.46
N ASN A 142 -17.15 10.00 -16.15
CA ASN A 142 -18.29 10.92 -16.14
C ASN A 142 -19.54 10.12 -15.75
N GLU A 143 -19.73 9.89 -14.46
CA GLU A 143 -21.06 9.57 -13.94
C GLU A 143 -21.84 10.89 -13.77
N HIS A 144 -23.17 10.87 -13.86
CA HIS A 144 -24.01 12.05 -13.64
C HIS A 144 -24.00 12.44 -12.15
N TYR A 145 -22.85 12.89 -11.65
CA TYR A 145 -22.64 13.43 -10.32
C TYR A 145 -22.42 14.92 -10.45
N PRO A 146 -23.27 15.78 -9.86
CA PRO A 146 -23.15 17.22 -9.99
C PRO A 146 -21.81 17.78 -9.47
N ASN A 147 -21.01 17.00 -8.73
CA ASN A 147 -19.74 17.42 -8.14
C ASN A 147 -18.51 16.60 -8.59
N ILE A 148 -18.62 15.76 -9.64
CA ILE A 148 -17.47 14.96 -10.12
C ILE A 148 -16.33 15.82 -10.65
N LYS A 149 -16.62 16.96 -11.27
CA LYS A 149 -15.59 17.93 -11.70
C LYS A 149 -14.72 18.34 -10.51
N GLU A 150 -15.34 18.62 -9.37
CA GLU A 150 -14.65 19.02 -8.14
C GLU A 150 -13.88 17.85 -7.51
N MET A 151 -14.46 16.66 -7.52
CA MET A 151 -13.86 15.45 -6.94
C MET A 151 -12.71 14.92 -7.80
N ALA A 152 -12.84 14.94 -9.13
CA ALA A 152 -11.80 14.63 -10.09
C ALA A 152 -10.66 15.66 -9.99
N LEU A 153 -10.93 16.97 -9.93
CA LEU A 153 -9.89 17.97 -9.70
C LEU A 153 -9.18 17.79 -8.34
N LYS A 154 -9.89 17.33 -7.31
CA LYS A 154 -9.31 17.00 -5.99
C LYS A 154 -8.54 15.66 -5.97
N MET A 155 -8.88 14.71 -6.86
CA MET A 155 -8.31 13.36 -6.90
C MET A 155 -7.36 13.09 -8.08
N LEU A 156 -7.19 14.05 -8.99
CA LEU A 156 -6.28 13.99 -10.13
C LEU A 156 -4.99 14.77 -9.82
N PRO A 157 -3.99 14.18 -9.16
CA PRO A 157 -2.61 14.43 -9.53
C PRO A 157 -2.34 13.57 -10.77
N ILE A 158 -2.96 13.89 -11.91
CA ILE A 158 -2.48 13.36 -13.18
C ILE A 158 -1.37 14.30 -13.65
N PRO A 159 -0.16 13.78 -13.89
CA PRO A 159 0.94 14.57 -14.40
C PRO A 159 0.52 15.26 -15.71
N VAL A 160 0.54 16.58 -15.73
CA VAL A 160 0.87 17.30 -16.97
C VAL A 160 2.38 17.14 -17.16
N THR A 161 2.83 15.94 -17.51
CA THR A 161 4.21 15.75 -17.94
C THR A 161 4.19 15.33 -19.39
N SER A 162 4.65 16.25 -20.24
CA SER A 162 4.98 16.09 -21.65
C SER A 162 6.22 15.19 -21.86
N VAL A 163 6.42 14.17 -21.02
CA VAL A 163 7.55 13.26 -21.12
C VAL A 163 7.00 11.85 -21.01
N SER A 164 7.31 11.04 -22.03
CA SER A 164 6.90 9.67 -22.20
C SER A 164 6.67 8.93 -20.88
N ALA A 165 5.48 8.36 -20.72
CA ALA A 165 5.22 7.19 -19.87
C ALA A 165 5.98 5.95 -20.38
N GLU A 166 7.25 6.14 -20.74
CA GLU A 166 8.17 5.13 -21.20
C GLU A 166 8.49 4.22 -20.03
N ARG A 167 8.23 2.93 -20.26
CA ARG A 167 8.64 1.76 -19.45
C ARG A 167 7.78 1.39 -18.23
N VAL A 168 6.47 1.25 -18.43
CA VAL A 168 5.70 0.26 -17.64
C VAL A 168 5.09 -0.86 -18.53
N PHE A 169 5.16 -0.74 -19.86
CA PHE A 169 4.71 -1.79 -20.79
C PHE A 169 5.78 -2.16 -21.84
N SER A 170 7.03 -2.34 -21.41
CA SER A 170 8.08 -2.99 -22.21
C SER A 170 8.63 -4.17 -21.42
N ALA A 171 7.84 -5.24 -21.41
CA ALA A 171 8.23 -6.63 -21.20
C ALA A 171 7.03 -7.47 -21.64
N ALA A 172 6.85 -7.53 -22.96
CA ALA A 172 6.25 -8.67 -23.64
C ALA A 172 7.42 -9.54 -24.13
#